data_AF-A0AAW9J573-F1
#
_entry.id   AF-A0AAW9J573-F1
#
_cell.length_a   1.000
_cell.length_b   1.000
_cell.length_c   1.000
_cell.angle_alpha   90.00
_cell.angle_beta   90.00
_cell.angle_gamma   90.00
#
_symmetry.space_group_name_H-M   'P 1'
#
loop_
_entity.id
_entity.type
_entity.pdbx_description
1 polymer ?
#
loop_
_entity_poly.entity_id
_entity_poly.type
_entity_poly.pdbx_seq_one_letter_code
_entity_poly.pdbx_strand_id
1 'polypeptide(L)'
;MSNDKMTAKQFSDKLLTGLSIGIVVALIPNALLGELLKAIIPHFAPAQTIFDVTVLAMRLTPMVIGVCIAMQFKLTPIQTASVGMATVIGSGVAKVAEKGTFVFAGTGDVINAAITAAIAVGLVLLLGNKLKAYTILLVPAIVVIVAGTIGIVTLPYVKGITLAIGDVINKFTTLQPIVMGILISVSFAFIIVSPFSTVAVATAIALAGVGSGAANLGVVAAGFGLAIGGWKVNSFGTSIAHFLGSPKMQMANLIKKPIMM
;
A
#
# COMPACT_ATOMS: atom_id res chain seq x y z
N MET A 1 9.95 23.13 -21.66
CA MET A 1 8.97 22.93 -20.57
C MET A 1 9.50 23.68 -19.36
N SER A 2 8.74 24.65 -18.87
CA SER A 2 9.16 25.60 -17.83
C SER A 2 9.75 24.88 -16.62
N ASN A 3 10.91 25.37 -16.19
CA ASN A 3 11.73 24.85 -15.10
C ASN A 3 11.14 25.27 -13.75
N ASP A 4 9.87 24.93 -13.51
CA ASP A 4 9.22 25.22 -12.24
C ASP A 4 9.75 24.20 -11.23
N LYS A 5 10.64 24.64 -10.34
CA LYS A 5 11.26 23.80 -9.32
C LYS A 5 10.15 23.23 -8.45
N MET A 6 9.78 21.98 -8.71
CA MET A 6 8.72 21.30 -7.98
C MET A 6 9.06 21.33 -6.49
N THR A 7 8.21 21.98 -5.69
CA THR A 7 8.47 22.16 -4.26
C THR A 7 8.41 20.81 -3.56
N ALA A 8 9.19 20.59 -2.50
CA ALA A 8 9.14 19.35 -1.70
C ALA A 8 7.71 18.97 -1.26
N LYS A 9 6.88 19.96 -0.93
CA LYS A 9 5.46 19.77 -0.63
C LYS A 9 4.66 19.21 -1.80
N GLN A 10 4.87 19.75 -3.01
CA GLN A 10 4.19 19.26 -4.22
C GLN A 10 4.65 17.83 -4.59
N PHE A 11 5.94 17.52 -4.38
CA PHE A 11 6.47 16.17 -4.55
C PHE A 11 5.78 15.19 -3.59
N SER A 12 5.76 15.51 -2.29
CA SER A 12 5.11 14.69 -1.27
C SER A 12 3.62 14.50 -1.56
N ASP A 13 2.93 15.56 -1.98
CA ASP A 13 1.50 15.50 -2.28
C ASP A 13 1.19 14.56 -3.46
N LYS A 14 1.98 14.64 -4.53
CA LYS A 14 1.85 13.73 -5.67
C LYS A 14 2.19 12.28 -5.29
N LEU A 15 3.25 12.08 -4.51
CA LEU A 15 3.66 10.78 -4.01
C LEU A 15 2.56 10.13 -3.17
N LEU A 16 2.03 10.83 -2.18
CA LEU A 16 0.98 10.33 -1.28
C LEU A 16 -0.32 10.05 -2.03
N THR A 17 -0.69 10.92 -2.99
CA THR A 17 -1.90 10.71 -3.81
C THR A 17 -1.74 9.48 -4.69
N GLY A 18 -0.60 9.33 -5.37
CA GLY A 18 -0.32 8.15 -6.20
C GLY A 18 -0.27 6.86 -5.38
N LEU A 19 0.31 6.91 -4.18
CA LEU A 19 0.34 5.81 -3.22
C LEU A 19 -1.07 5.40 -2.79
N SER A 20 -1.93 6.34 -2.39
CA SER A 20 -3.33 6.07 -2.03
C SER A 20 -4.08 5.38 -3.16
N ILE A 21 -4.00 5.90 -4.39
CA ILE A 21 -4.68 5.31 -5.56
C ILE A 21 -4.15 3.90 -5.83
N GLY A 22 -2.83 3.72 -5.83
CA GLY A 22 -2.21 2.43 -6.14
C GLY A 22 -2.57 1.34 -5.14
N ILE A 23 -2.62 1.67 -3.84
CA ILE A 23 -3.06 0.75 -2.79
C ILE A 23 -4.52 0.34 -3.01
N VAL A 24 -5.38 1.31 -3.28
CA VAL A 24 -6.82 1.10 -3.42
C VAL A 24 -7.11 0.23 -4.64
N VAL A 25 -6.52 0.54 -5.79
CA VAL A 25 -6.69 -0.24 -7.03
C VAL A 25 -6.22 -1.69 -6.86
N ALA A 26 -5.08 -1.92 -6.21
CA ALA A 26 -4.53 -3.26 -6.08
C ALA A 26 -5.22 -4.12 -5.01
N LEU A 27 -5.73 -3.51 -3.94
CA LEU A 27 -6.29 -4.26 -2.80
C LEU A 27 -7.81 -4.46 -2.88
N ILE A 28 -8.56 -3.58 -3.56
CA ILE A 28 -10.03 -3.67 -3.63
C ILE A 28 -10.54 -5.06 -4.06
N PRO A 29 -10.04 -5.70 -5.13
CA PRO A 29 -10.59 -6.98 -5.58
C PRO A 29 -10.56 -8.05 -4.49
N ASN A 30 -9.44 -8.17 -3.79
CA ASN A 30 -9.29 -9.13 -2.70
C ASN A 30 -10.01 -8.68 -1.42
N ALA A 31 -10.09 -7.38 -1.15
CA ALA A 31 -10.80 -6.86 0.02
C ALA A 31 -12.31 -7.08 -0.08
N LEU A 32 -12.90 -6.93 -1.28
CA LEU A 32 -14.33 -7.12 -1.50
C LEU A 32 -14.71 -8.59 -1.62
N LEU A 33 -13.94 -9.38 -2.36
CA LEU A 33 -14.32 -10.74 -2.72
C LEU A 33 -13.60 -11.81 -1.90
N GLY A 34 -12.43 -11.52 -1.34
CA GLY A 34 -11.54 -12.54 -0.78
C GLY A 34 -12.18 -13.35 0.35
N GLU A 35 -12.79 -12.70 1.33
CA GLU A 35 -13.45 -13.42 2.44
C GLU A 35 -14.75 -14.13 2.01
N LEU A 36 -15.51 -13.54 1.08
CA LEU A 36 -16.70 -14.18 0.51
C LEU A 36 -16.31 -15.45 -0.27
N LEU A 37 -15.28 -15.38 -1.09
CA LEU A 37 -14.78 -16.51 -1.86
C LEU A 37 -14.29 -17.62 -0.93
N LYS A 38 -13.53 -17.30 0.13
CA LYS A 38 -13.11 -18.28 1.14
C LYS A 38 -14.28 -19.05 1.74
N ALA A 39 -15.39 -18.37 2.03
CA ALA A 39 -16.59 -19.01 2.56
C ALA A 39 -17.30 -19.92 1.54
N ILE A 40 -17.18 -19.63 0.24
CA ILE A 40 -17.85 -20.35 -0.85
C ILE A 40 -17.02 -21.54 -1.38
N ILE A 41 -15.68 -21.50 -1.25
CA ILE A 41 -14.76 -22.56 -1.72
C ILE A 41 -15.19 -23.98 -1.33
N PRO A 42 -15.65 -24.27 -0.09
CA PRO A 42 -16.11 -25.62 0.28
C PRO A 42 -17.32 -26.13 -0.53
N HIS A 43 -18.08 -25.22 -1.14
CA HIS A 43 -19.32 -25.52 -1.87
C HIS A 43 -19.19 -25.35 -3.39
N PHE A 44 -18.15 -24.66 -3.87
CA PHE A 44 -17.95 -24.38 -5.30
C PHE A 44 -16.46 -24.34 -5.65
N ALA A 45 -15.94 -25.44 -6.22
CA ALA A 45 -14.51 -25.58 -6.55
C ALA A 45 -13.93 -24.47 -7.44
N PRO A 46 -14.65 -23.91 -8.45
CA PRO A 46 -14.11 -22.79 -9.24
C PRO A 46 -13.93 -21.48 -8.46
N ALA A 47 -14.49 -21.34 -7.25
CA ALA A 47 -14.24 -20.17 -6.39
C ALA A 47 -12.77 -20.05 -5.98
N GLN A 48 -12.04 -21.17 -5.90
CA GLN A 48 -10.61 -21.17 -5.60
C GLN A 48 -9.82 -20.40 -6.67
N THR A 49 -10.12 -20.63 -7.95
CA THR A 49 -9.44 -19.93 -9.06
C THR A 49 -9.71 -18.42 -9.01
N ILE A 50 -10.94 -18.02 -8.69
CA ILE A 50 -11.29 -16.60 -8.56
C ILE A 50 -10.54 -15.98 -7.38
N PHE A 51 -10.45 -16.69 -6.26
CA PHE A 51 -9.69 -16.25 -5.09
C PHE A 51 -8.19 -16.09 -5.39
N ASP A 52 -7.61 -17.03 -6.13
CA ASP A 52 -6.20 -16.96 -6.52
C ASP A 52 -5.91 -15.75 -7.43
N VAL A 53 -6.85 -15.39 -8.32
CA VAL A 53 -6.74 -14.18 -9.15
C VAL A 53 -6.76 -12.92 -8.29
N THR A 54 -7.64 -12.82 -7.29
CA THR A 54 -7.69 -11.65 -6.40
C THR A 54 -6.43 -11.55 -5.53
N VAL A 55 -5.92 -12.68 -5.05
CA VAL A 55 -4.66 -12.73 -4.28
C VAL A 55 -3.47 -12.35 -5.16
N LEU A 56 -3.43 -12.78 -6.42
CA LEU A 56 -2.37 -12.39 -7.36
C LEU A 56 -2.38 -10.88 -7.62
N ALA A 57 -3.56 -10.28 -7.83
CA ALA A 57 -3.68 -8.82 -7.95
C ALA A 57 -3.14 -8.10 -6.70
N MET A 58 -3.47 -8.62 -5.51
CA MET A 58 -2.95 -8.11 -4.24
C MET A 58 -1.42 -8.25 -4.13
N ARG A 59 -0.81 -9.30 -4.68
CA ARG A 59 0.67 -9.47 -4.72
C ARG A 59 1.36 -8.47 -5.65
N LEU A 60 0.66 -7.93 -6.64
CA LEU A 60 1.18 -6.89 -7.54
C LEU A 60 1.01 -5.47 -6.98
N THR A 61 0.50 -5.32 -5.75
CA THR A 61 0.32 -4.01 -5.08
C THR A 61 1.53 -3.07 -5.20
N PRO A 62 2.78 -3.52 -4.97
CA PRO A 62 3.94 -2.64 -5.09
C PRO A 62 4.15 -2.10 -6.51
N MET A 63 3.89 -2.93 -7.52
CA MET A 63 3.98 -2.52 -8.93
C MET A 63 2.96 -1.43 -9.24
N VAL A 64 1.70 -1.66 -8.84
CA VAL A 64 0.59 -0.73 -9.06
C VAL A 64 0.86 0.59 -8.33
N ILE A 65 1.37 0.55 -7.10
CA ILE A 65 1.82 1.74 -6.36
C ILE A 65 2.87 2.53 -7.15
N GLY A 66 3.92 1.86 -7.63
CA GLY A 66 4.99 2.52 -8.40
C GLY A 66 4.47 3.16 -9.69
N VAL A 67 3.60 2.45 -10.42
CA VAL A 67 2.96 2.95 -11.64
C VAL A 67 2.07 4.16 -11.35
N CYS A 68 1.17 4.07 -10.36
CA CYS A 68 0.28 5.16 -10.00
C CYS A 68 1.05 6.40 -9.52
N ILE A 69 2.12 6.22 -8.75
CA ILE A 69 3.00 7.31 -8.35
C ILE A 69 3.64 7.96 -9.59
N ALA A 70 4.25 7.18 -10.48
CA ALA A 70 4.89 7.69 -11.70
C ALA A 70 3.91 8.45 -12.61
N MET A 71 2.66 8.01 -12.70
CA MET A 71 1.60 8.71 -13.45
C MET A 71 1.31 10.11 -12.87
N GLN A 72 1.38 10.31 -11.55
CA GLN A 72 1.22 11.64 -10.94
C GLN A 72 2.35 12.62 -11.29
N PHE A 73 3.52 12.09 -11.64
CA PHE A 73 4.65 12.87 -12.16
C PHE A 73 4.66 12.97 -13.69
N LYS A 74 3.64 12.43 -14.37
CA LYS A 74 3.51 12.43 -15.84
C LYS A 74 4.74 11.84 -16.54
N LEU A 75 5.30 10.79 -15.95
CA LEU A 75 6.43 10.08 -16.53
C LEU A 75 6.02 9.33 -17.80
N THR A 76 6.98 9.07 -18.69
CA THR A 76 6.73 8.30 -19.92
C THR A 76 6.38 6.84 -19.59
N PRO A 77 5.81 6.05 -20.53
CA PRO A 77 5.50 4.64 -20.28
C PRO A 77 6.72 3.82 -19.83
N ILE A 78 7.89 4.05 -20.43
CA ILE A 78 9.14 3.37 -20.07
C ILE A 78 9.55 3.72 -18.64
N GLN A 79 9.53 5.00 -18.28
CA GLN A 79 9.87 5.47 -16.93
C GLN A 79 8.88 4.91 -15.90
N THR A 80 7.59 4.94 -16.22
CA THR A 80 6.51 4.44 -15.35
C THR A 80 6.64 2.95 -15.06
N ALA A 81 6.88 2.14 -16.10
CA ALA A 81 7.13 0.71 -15.94
C ALA A 81 8.41 0.44 -15.12
N SER A 82 9.46 1.25 -15.32
CA SER A 82 10.72 1.14 -14.58
C SER A 82 10.55 1.43 -13.08
N VAL A 83 9.77 2.46 -12.74
CA VAL A 83 9.41 2.78 -11.34
C VAL A 83 8.61 1.61 -10.74
N GLY A 84 7.61 1.08 -11.46
CA GLY A 84 6.82 -0.07 -11.02
C GLY A 84 7.66 -1.34 -10.78
N MET A 85 8.67 -1.61 -11.62
CA MET A 85 9.59 -2.73 -11.40
C MET A 85 10.49 -2.49 -10.18
N ALA A 86 11.02 -1.28 -10.02
CA ALA A 86 11.86 -0.92 -8.88
C ALA A 86 11.10 -1.09 -7.55
N THR A 87 9.82 -0.71 -7.49
CA THR A 87 9.01 -0.84 -6.28
C THR A 87 8.69 -2.29 -5.93
N VAL A 88 8.55 -3.19 -6.90
CA VAL A 88 8.43 -4.64 -6.63
C VAL A 88 9.67 -5.14 -5.91
N ILE A 89 10.86 -4.79 -6.41
CA ILE A 89 12.14 -5.20 -5.82
C ILE A 89 12.30 -4.61 -4.42
N GLY A 90 12.05 -3.31 -4.26
CA GLY A 90 12.20 -2.64 -2.97
C GLY A 90 11.18 -3.10 -1.93
N SER A 91 9.94 -3.40 -2.30
CA SER A 91 8.88 -3.74 -1.34
C SER A 91 9.09 -5.07 -0.60
N GLY A 92 9.98 -5.94 -1.09
CA GLY A 92 10.18 -7.27 -0.52
C GLY A 92 9.03 -8.25 -0.77
N VAL A 93 8.13 -7.96 -1.72
CA VAL A 93 7.04 -8.88 -2.09
C VAL A 93 7.56 -10.14 -2.78
N ALA A 94 8.64 -10.01 -3.58
CA ALA A 94 9.33 -11.12 -4.22
C ALA A 94 10.44 -11.62 -3.29
N LYS A 95 10.23 -12.79 -2.69
CA LYS A 95 11.24 -13.46 -1.84
C LYS A 95 11.95 -14.52 -2.64
N VAL A 96 13.26 -14.64 -2.44
CA VAL A 96 14.05 -15.74 -3.00
C VAL A 96 13.79 -16.98 -2.13
N ALA A 97 13.15 -17.99 -2.71
CA ALA A 97 12.99 -19.31 -2.11
C ALA A 97 14.24 -20.16 -2.35
N GLU A 98 14.25 -21.38 -1.80
CA GLU A 98 15.31 -22.35 -2.06
C GLU A 98 15.46 -22.59 -3.58
N LYS A 99 16.70 -22.63 -4.06
CA LYS A 99 17.08 -22.81 -5.48
C LYS A 99 16.78 -21.63 -6.43
N GLY A 100 16.73 -20.40 -5.92
CA GLY A 100 16.70 -19.20 -6.79
C GLY A 100 15.36 -18.92 -7.47
N THR A 101 14.29 -19.59 -7.03
CA THR A 101 12.92 -19.28 -7.47
C THR A 101 12.39 -18.07 -6.71
N PHE A 102 11.77 -17.11 -7.41
CA PHE A 102 11.09 -15.99 -6.79
C PHE A 102 9.65 -16.35 -6.43
N VAL A 103 9.31 -16.23 -5.15
CA VAL A 103 7.96 -16.43 -4.65
C VAL A 103 7.39 -15.09 -4.21
N PHE A 104 6.26 -14.71 -4.80
CA PHE A 104 5.52 -13.51 -4.42
C PHE A 104 4.63 -13.82 -3.22
N ALA A 105 4.85 -13.13 -2.11
CA ALA A 105 4.13 -13.36 -0.86
C ALA A 105 3.65 -12.05 -0.22
N GLY A 106 2.37 -12.00 0.13
CA GLY A 106 1.74 -10.83 0.74
C GLY A 106 1.64 -9.64 -0.22
N THR A 107 1.51 -8.44 0.35
CA THR A 107 1.37 -7.17 -0.39
C THR A 107 2.69 -6.44 -0.61
N GLY A 108 3.80 -6.95 -0.06
CA GLY A 108 5.02 -6.18 0.18
C GLY A 108 4.85 -5.12 1.27
N ASP A 109 5.95 -4.49 1.67
CA ASP A 109 5.94 -3.33 2.57
C ASP A 109 5.59 -2.06 1.78
N VAL A 110 4.40 -1.52 2.04
CA VAL A 110 3.82 -0.38 1.34
C VAL A 110 4.64 0.90 1.56
N ILE A 111 5.20 1.08 2.75
CA ILE A 111 6.03 2.25 3.06
C ILE A 111 7.35 2.15 2.31
N ASN A 112 7.98 0.97 2.33
CA ASN A 112 9.22 0.79 1.62
C ASN A 112 9.03 0.87 0.09
N ALA A 113 7.88 0.41 -0.42
CA ALA A 113 7.49 0.61 -1.82
C ALA A 113 7.36 2.11 -2.14
N ALA A 114 6.75 2.91 -1.27
CA ALA A 114 6.64 4.36 -1.45
C ALA A 114 7.99 5.09 -1.41
N ILE A 115 8.89 4.71 -0.49
CA ILE A 115 10.26 5.24 -0.43
C ILE A 115 11.02 4.89 -1.71
N THR A 116 10.94 3.62 -2.14
CA THR A 116 11.57 3.16 -3.39
C THR A 116 11.03 3.92 -4.60
N ALA A 117 9.71 4.14 -4.66
CA ALA A 117 9.07 4.92 -5.72
C ALA A 117 9.54 6.38 -5.72
N ALA A 118 9.65 7.01 -4.54
CA ALA A 118 10.12 8.38 -4.41
C ALA A 118 11.55 8.54 -4.93
N ILE A 119 12.43 7.61 -4.59
CA ILE A 119 13.82 7.57 -5.08
C ILE A 119 13.84 7.34 -6.59
N ALA A 120 13.07 6.37 -7.09
CA ALA A 120 12.98 6.05 -8.51
C ALA A 120 12.49 7.25 -9.34
N VAL A 121 11.41 7.92 -8.90
CA VAL A 121 10.91 9.15 -9.53
C VAL A 121 11.96 10.26 -9.48
N GLY A 122 12.61 10.45 -8.33
CA GLY A 122 13.70 11.43 -8.19
C GLY A 122 14.82 11.18 -9.19
N LEU A 123 15.27 9.93 -9.35
CA LEU A 123 16.26 9.54 -10.35
C LEU A 123 15.79 9.81 -11.77
N VAL A 124 14.54 9.46 -12.11
CA VAL A 124 14.00 9.74 -13.45
C VAL A 124 13.97 11.24 -13.74
N LEU A 125 13.55 12.07 -12.79
CA LEU A 125 13.52 13.53 -12.95
C LEU A 125 14.93 14.12 -13.09
N LEU A 126 15.93 13.57 -12.39
CA LEU A 126 17.33 13.97 -12.50
C LEU A 126 17.96 13.59 -13.85
N LEU A 127 17.63 12.41 -14.36
CA LEU A 127 18.06 11.96 -15.70
C LEU A 127 17.41 12.81 -16.79
N GLY A 128 16.15 13.22 -16.61
CA GLY A 128 15.41 14.11 -17.51
C GLY A 128 15.51 13.66 -18.97
N ASN A 129 15.85 14.60 -19.86
CA ASN A 129 16.07 14.31 -21.29
C ASN A 129 17.54 14.05 -21.65
N LYS A 130 18.44 13.88 -20.66
CA LYS A 130 19.89 13.79 -20.90
C LYS A 130 20.27 12.56 -21.72
N LEU A 131 19.47 11.50 -21.64
CA LEU A 131 19.75 10.22 -22.29
C LEU A 131 19.26 10.13 -23.75
N LYS A 132 18.48 11.11 -24.23
CA LYS A 132 17.95 11.19 -25.62
C LYS A 132 17.50 9.82 -26.15
N ALA A 133 18.12 9.29 -27.20
CA ALA A 133 17.77 8.00 -27.81
C ALA A 133 18.06 6.78 -26.90
N TYR A 134 19.02 6.88 -25.98
CA TYR A 134 19.38 5.79 -25.07
C TYR A 134 18.41 5.65 -23.89
N THR A 135 17.41 6.53 -23.77
CA THR A 135 16.41 6.51 -22.71
C THR A 135 15.73 5.15 -22.59
N ILE A 136 15.45 4.48 -23.71
CA ILE A 136 14.78 3.17 -23.72
C ILE A 136 15.62 2.06 -23.08
N LEU A 137 16.95 2.15 -23.15
CA LEU A 137 17.87 1.14 -22.65
C LEU A 137 18.36 1.48 -21.24
N LEU A 138 18.78 2.72 -21.02
CA LEU A 138 19.48 3.13 -19.81
C LEU A 138 18.54 3.49 -18.66
N VAL A 139 17.36 4.07 -18.92
CA VAL A 139 16.46 4.46 -17.82
C VAL A 139 15.97 3.23 -17.05
N PRO A 140 15.46 2.16 -17.68
CA PRO A 140 15.04 0.99 -16.94
C PRO A 140 16.17 0.37 -16.12
N ALA A 141 17.36 0.22 -16.72
CA ALA A 141 18.51 -0.34 -16.03
C ALA A 141 18.91 0.49 -14.80
N ILE A 142 19.08 1.82 -14.96
CA ILE A 142 19.51 2.70 -13.87
C ILE A 142 18.44 2.76 -12.78
N VAL A 143 17.17 2.95 -13.14
CA VAL A 143 16.08 3.10 -12.16
C VAL A 143 15.88 1.81 -11.37
N VAL A 144 15.81 0.67 -12.05
CA VAL A 144 15.60 -0.63 -11.39
C VAL A 144 16.78 -1.01 -10.52
N ILE A 145 18.02 -0.87 -11.02
CA ILE A 145 19.22 -1.23 -10.25
C ILE A 145 19.40 -0.27 -9.07
N VAL A 146 19.41 1.04 -9.30
CA VAL A 146 19.73 2.00 -8.24
C VAL A 146 18.59 2.10 -7.22
N ALA A 147 17.36 2.39 -7.66
CA ALA A 147 16.26 2.53 -6.72
C ALA A 147 15.87 1.19 -6.09
N GLY A 148 15.86 0.09 -6.87
CA GLY A 148 15.57 -1.24 -6.35
C GLY A 148 16.59 -1.69 -5.29
N THR A 149 17.90 -1.46 -5.53
CA THR A 149 18.93 -1.81 -4.54
C THR A 149 18.81 -0.97 -3.27
N ILE A 150 18.57 0.35 -3.39
CA ILE A 150 18.33 1.19 -2.22
C ILE A 150 17.08 0.71 -1.47
N GLY A 151 16.02 0.34 -2.19
CA GLY A 151 14.80 -0.24 -1.61
C GLY A 151 15.08 -1.52 -0.81
N ILE A 152 15.91 -2.43 -1.32
CA ILE A 152 16.32 -3.64 -0.58
C ILE A 152 17.06 -3.27 0.71
N VAL A 153 17.94 -2.27 0.66
CA VAL A 153 18.70 -1.80 1.83
C VAL A 153 17.79 -1.15 2.87
N THR A 154 16.76 -0.39 2.45
CA THR A 154 15.83 0.27 3.37
C THR A 154 14.79 -0.69 3.96
N LEU A 155 14.48 -1.79 3.26
CA LEU A 155 13.46 -2.77 3.65
C LEU A 155 13.58 -3.30 5.10
N PRO A 156 14.74 -3.78 5.59
CA PRO A 156 14.83 -4.31 6.95
C PRO A 156 14.53 -3.25 8.03
N TYR A 157 14.92 -1.99 7.79
CA TYR A 157 14.68 -0.89 8.73
C TYR A 157 13.19 -0.54 8.78
N VAL A 158 12.53 -0.43 7.63
CA VAL A 158 11.09 -0.14 7.55
C VAL A 158 10.28 -1.30 8.15
N LYS A 159 10.67 -2.54 7.81
CA LYS A 159 10.03 -3.74 8.37
C LYS A 159 10.18 -3.79 9.89
N GLY A 160 11.32 -3.38 10.44
CA GLY A 160 11.53 -3.29 11.89
C GLY A 160 10.51 -2.36 12.58
N ILE A 161 10.16 -1.23 11.95
CA ILE A 161 9.12 -0.32 12.46
C ILE A 161 7.75 -0.99 12.41
N THR A 162 7.41 -1.64 11.29
CA THR A 162 6.14 -2.37 11.14
C THR A 162 6.00 -3.48 12.19
N LEU A 163 7.10 -4.21 12.47
CA LEU A 163 7.15 -5.23 13.52
C LEU A 163 6.98 -4.61 14.91
N ALA A 164 7.64 -3.50 15.21
CA ALA A 164 7.50 -2.83 16.50
C ALA A 164 6.05 -2.38 16.77
N ILE A 165 5.36 -1.85 15.75
CA ILE A 165 3.93 -1.53 15.83
C ILE A 165 3.11 -2.81 16.08
N GLY A 166 3.44 -3.89 15.37
CA GLY A 166 2.86 -5.21 15.61
C GLY A 166 3.03 -5.65 17.05
N ASP A 167 4.23 -5.63 17.59
CA ASP A 167 4.53 -6.07 18.96
C ASP A 167 3.75 -5.30 20.02
N VAL A 168 3.53 -4.00 19.83
CA VAL A 168 2.66 -3.19 20.71
C VAL A 168 1.22 -3.72 20.67
N ILE A 169 0.68 -3.98 19.48
CA ILE A 169 -0.67 -4.53 19.33
C ILE A 169 -0.77 -5.94 19.88
N ASN A 170 0.28 -6.75 19.70
CA ASN A 170 0.33 -8.12 20.20
C ASN A 170 0.21 -8.15 21.72
N LYS A 171 0.81 -7.17 22.42
CA LYS A 171 0.63 -7.01 23.88
C LYS A 171 -0.82 -6.70 24.28
N PHE A 172 -1.64 -6.12 23.40
CA PHE A 172 -3.05 -5.90 23.70
C PHE A 172 -3.86 -7.21 23.66
N THR A 173 -3.39 -8.22 22.92
CA THR A 173 -4.09 -9.52 22.82
C THR A 173 -4.11 -10.32 24.13
N THR A 174 -3.21 -10.00 25.06
CA THR A 174 -3.14 -10.66 26.38
C THR A 174 -4.00 -9.98 27.44
N LEU A 175 -4.63 -8.85 27.11
CA LEU A 175 -5.52 -8.11 28.01
C LEU A 175 -6.90 -8.76 28.08
N GLN A 176 -7.71 -8.35 29.06
CA GLN A 176 -9.10 -8.81 29.17
C GLN A 176 -9.91 -8.45 27.92
N PRO A 177 -10.91 -9.26 27.51
CA PRO A 177 -11.57 -9.15 26.20
C PRO A 177 -12.11 -7.76 25.85
N ILE A 178 -12.69 -7.04 26.82
CA ILE A 178 -13.25 -5.71 26.61
C ILE A 178 -12.12 -4.70 26.29
N VAL A 179 -11.06 -4.69 27.09
CA VAL A 179 -9.93 -3.76 26.93
C VAL A 179 -9.12 -4.10 25.67
N MET A 180 -8.84 -5.40 25.45
CA MET A 180 -8.22 -5.90 24.23
C MET A 180 -8.98 -5.40 22.99
N GLY A 181 -10.30 -5.60 22.97
CA GLY A 181 -11.15 -5.23 21.85
C GLY A 181 -11.08 -3.74 21.52
N ILE A 182 -11.21 -2.87 22.53
CA ILE A 182 -11.14 -1.42 22.35
C ILE A 182 -9.78 -1.00 21.78
N LEU A 183 -8.68 -1.44 22.40
CA LEU A 183 -7.33 -1.01 22.01
C LEU A 183 -6.95 -1.49 20.60
N ILE A 184 -7.27 -2.74 20.25
CA ILE A 184 -7.03 -3.27 18.91
C ILE A 184 -7.88 -2.53 17.87
N SER A 185 -9.17 -2.30 18.16
CA SER A 185 -10.07 -1.59 17.24
C SER A 185 -9.58 -0.17 16.96
N VAL A 186 -9.24 0.59 18.01
CA VAL A 186 -8.71 1.95 17.87
C VAL A 186 -7.40 1.94 17.09
N SER A 187 -6.48 1.02 17.42
CA SER A 187 -5.18 0.93 16.73
C SER A 187 -5.35 0.67 15.23
N PHE A 188 -6.20 -0.29 14.84
CA PHE A 188 -6.43 -0.60 13.43
C PHE A 188 -7.22 0.49 12.69
N ALA A 189 -8.09 1.24 13.39
CA ALA A 189 -8.71 2.45 12.85
C ALA A 189 -7.66 3.51 12.47
N PHE A 190 -6.66 3.75 13.34
CA PHE A 190 -5.51 4.62 13.02
C PHE A 190 -4.66 4.07 11.88
N ILE A 191 -4.35 2.77 11.90
CA ILE A 191 -3.46 2.17 10.90
C ILE A 191 -4.06 2.20 9.49
N ILE A 192 -5.37 1.98 9.32
CA ILE A 192 -5.98 1.93 7.97
C ILE A 192 -5.93 3.27 7.24
N VAL A 193 -5.92 4.39 7.94
CA VAL A 193 -5.79 5.72 7.33
C VAL A 193 -4.35 6.23 7.28
N SER A 194 -3.43 5.55 7.97
CA SER A 194 -2.00 5.83 7.97
C SER A 194 -1.28 5.22 6.75
N PRO A 195 -0.02 5.60 6.48
CA PRO A 195 0.81 4.96 5.45
C PRO A 195 1.23 3.53 5.77
N PHE A 196 0.94 3.03 6.98
CA PHE A 196 1.22 1.64 7.36
C PHE A 196 0.22 0.66 6.74
N SER A 197 0.67 -0.54 6.42
CA SER A 197 -0.19 -1.61 5.92
C SER A 197 -0.84 -2.36 7.09
N THR A 198 -2.17 -2.27 7.23
CA THR A 198 -2.95 -3.05 8.21
C THR A 198 -2.73 -4.55 8.01
N VAL A 199 -2.65 -5.01 6.75
CA VAL A 199 -2.39 -6.41 6.40
C VAL A 199 -1.00 -6.83 6.87
N ALA A 200 0.02 -5.98 6.70
CA ALA A 200 1.37 -6.30 7.12
C ALA A 200 1.47 -6.41 8.65
N VAL A 201 0.86 -5.48 9.39
CA VAL A 201 0.82 -5.50 10.86
C VAL A 201 0.06 -6.72 11.37
N ALA A 202 -1.13 -7.02 10.82
CA ALA A 202 -1.91 -8.21 11.21
C ALA A 202 -1.17 -9.52 10.90
N THR A 203 -0.48 -9.59 9.76
CA THR A 203 0.32 -10.78 9.39
C THR A 203 1.54 -10.95 10.28
N ALA A 204 2.21 -9.86 10.66
CA ALA A 204 3.40 -9.89 11.51
C ALA A 204 3.15 -10.54 12.86
N ILE A 205 1.98 -10.31 13.45
CA ILE A 205 1.58 -10.86 14.75
C ILE A 205 0.67 -12.08 14.63
N ALA A 206 0.47 -12.62 13.43
CA ALA A 206 -0.45 -13.71 13.13
C ALA A 206 -1.84 -13.50 13.76
N LEU A 207 -2.38 -12.28 13.64
CA LEU A 207 -3.62 -11.89 14.32
C LEU A 207 -4.79 -12.76 13.86
N ALA A 208 -5.43 -13.45 14.81
CA ALA A 208 -6.52 -14.39 14.55
C ALA A 208 -7.64 -14.30 15.60
N GLY A 209 -8.74 -15.00 15.34
CA GLY A 209 -9.88 -15.10 16.27
C GLY A 209 -10.49 -13.75 16.63
N VAL A 210 -10.80 -13.57 17.91
CA VAL A 210 -11.49 -12.37 18.44
C VAL A 210 -10.68 -11.08 18.20
N GLY A 211 -9.34 -11.14 18.27
CA GLY A 211 -8.48 -9.99 17.98
C GLY A 211 -8.58 -9.52 16.53
N SER A 212 -8.65 -10.46 15.58
CA SER A 212 -8.88 -10.14 14.16
C SER A 212 -10.27 -9.54 13.93
N GLY A 213 -11.30 -10.04 14.64
CA GLY A 213 -12.64 -9.45 14.65
C GLY A 213 -12.64 -7.99 15.15
N ALA A 214 -11.97 -7.72 16.27
CA ALA A 214 -11.82 -6.36 16.81
C ALA A 214 -11.10 -5.42 15.83
N ALA A 215 -10.01 -5.88 15.21
CA ALA A 215 -9.32 -5.10 14.18
C ALA A 215 -10.24 -4.73 13.01
N ASN A 216 -11.03 -5.67 12.51
CA ASN A 216 -11.99 -5.42 11.43
C ASN A 216 -13.07 -4.42 11.83
N LEU A 217 -13.61 -4.51 13.05
CA LEU A 217 -14.58 -3.53 13.57
C LEU A 217 -13.99 -2.13 13.62
N GLY A 218 -12.73 -1.98 14.04
CA GLY A 218 -12.01 -0.71 14.02
C GLY A 218 -11.89 -0.12 12.60
N VAL A 219 -11.51 -0.94 11.63
CA VAL A 219 -11.40 -0.53 10.21
C VAL A 219 -12.77 -0.10 9.65
N VAL A 220 -13.82 -0.86 9.95
CA VAL A 220 -15.20 -0.55 9.52
C VAL A 220 -15.68 0.75 10.17
N ALA A 221 -15.45 0.94 11.47
CA ALA A 221 -15.79 2.17 12.18
C ALA A 221 -15.08 3.39 11.57
N ALA A 222 -13.79 3.27 11.22
CA ALA A 222 -13.06 4.32 10.51
C ALA A 222 -13.68 4.63 9.13
N GLY A 223 -14.08 3.61 8.37
CA GLY A 223 -14.74 3.78 7.08
C GLY A 223 -16.07 4.51 7.17
N PHE A 224 -16.93 4.11 8.10
CA PHE A 224 -18.20 4.81 8.36
C PHE A 224 -17.97 6.22 8.89
N GLY A 225 -17.02 6.41 9.81
CA GLY A 225 -16.69 7.73 10.37
C GLY A 225 -16.29 8.71 9.28
N LEU A 226 -15.41 8.31 8.37
CA LEU A 226 -15.00 9.14 7.23
C LEU A 226 -16.12 9.35 6.20
N ALA A 227 -16.98 8.35 5.99
CA ALA A 227 -18.13 8.50 5.09
C ALA A 227 -19.14 9.52 5.64
N ILE A 228 -19.47 9.43 6.93
CA ILE A 228 -20.41 10.35 7.59
C ILE A 228 -19.82 11.75 7.72
N GLY A 229 -18.57 11.86 8.21
CA GLY A 229 -17.88 13.15 8.32
C GLY A 229 -17.66 13.81 6.95
N GLY A 230 -17.48 13.01 5.91
CA GLY A 230 -17.31 13.44 4.53
C GLY A 230 -18.61 13.86 3.83
N TRP A 231 -19.79 13.51 4.35
CA TRP A 231 -21.08 13.66 3.64
C TRP A 231 -21.41 15.09 3.24
N LYS A 232 -20.98 16.08 4.05
CA LYS A 232 -21.23 17.50 3.78
C LYS A 232 -20.23 18.13 2.80
N VAL A 233 -19.09 17.49 2.57
CA VAL A 233 -17.96 18.06 1.81
C VAL A 233 -17.59 17.26 0.56
N ASN A 234 -18.07 16.01 0.47
CA ASN A 234 -17.84 15.12 -0.66
C ASN A 234 -19.16 14.81 -1.36
N SER A 235 -19.10 14.41 -2.64
CA SER A 235 -20.28 13.87 -3.32
C SER A 235 -20.79 12.61 -2.60
N PHE A 236 -22.07 12.28 -2.78
CA PHE A 236 -22.65 11.05 -2.23
C PHE A 236 -21.86 9.81 -2.66
N GLY A 237 -21.46 9.73 -3.93
CA GLY A 237 -20.65 8.63 -4.46
C GLY A 237 -19.26 8.55 -3.83
N THR A 238 -18.59 9.68 -3.62
CA THR A 238 -17.28 9.73 -2.95
C THR A 238 -17.38 9.35 -1.46
N SER A 239 -18.48 9.74 -0.79
CA SER A 239 -18.74 9.37 0.61
C SER A 239 -18.98 7.87 0.76
N ILE A 240 -19.75 7.27 -0.15
CA ILE A 240 -19.94 5.81 -0.21
C ILE A 240 -18.64 5.10 -0.57
N ALA A 241 -17.79 5.67 -1.42
CA ALA A 241 -16.52 5.07 -1.78
C ALA A 241 -15.55 4.95 -0.59
N HIS A 242 -15.61 5.83 0.41
CA HIS A 242 -14.80 5.66 1.63
C HIS A 242 -15.17 4.41 2.42
N PHE A 243 -16.46 4.07 2.43
CA PHE A 243 -16.98 2.89 3.10
C PHE A 243 -16.77 1.62 2.25
N LEU A 244 -17.17 1.64 0.98
CA LEU A 244 -17.12 0.46 0.10
C LEU A 244 -15.73 0.19 -0.52
N GLY A 245 -14.94 1.23 -0.74
CA GLY A 245 -13.62 1.13 -1.35
C GLY A 245 -12.53 0.91 -0.32
N SER A 246 -12.09 2.00 0.33
CA SER A 246 -11.15 1.94 1.45
C SER A 246 -11.02 3.29 2.16
N PRO A 247 -10.95 3.33 3.51
CA PRO A 247 -10.55 4.52 4.27
C PRO A 247 -9.18 5.07 3.82
N LYS A 248 -8.32 4.20 3.28
CA LYS A 248 -6.96 4.54 2.84
C LYS A 248 -6.92 5.55 1.69
N MET A 249 -8.04 5.77 0.99
CA MET A 249 -8.17 6.88 0.02
C MET A 249 -7.97 8.25 0.66
N GLN A 250 -8.30 8.40 1.95
CA GLN A 250 -8.13 9.66 2.69
C GLN A 250 -6.74 9.83 3.33
N MET A 251 -5.83 8.86 3.18
CA MET A 251 -4.49 8.93 3.78
C MET A 251 -3.75 10.21 3.40
N ALA A 252 -3.74 10.58 2.11
CA ALA A 252 -3.09 11.80 1.65
C ALA A 252 -3.71 13.06 2.27
N ASN A 253 -5.02 13.04 2.55
CA ASN A 253 -5.70 14.15 3.20
C ASN A 253 -5.41 14.18 4.70
N LEU A 254 -5.43 13.03 5.38
CA LEU A 254 -5.17 12.92 6.81
C LEU A 254 -3.77 13.42 7.18
N ILE A 255 -2.76 13.05 6.39
CA ILE A 255 -1.38 13.53 6.61
C ILE A 255 -1.31 15.06 6.51
N LYS A 256 -2.15 15.68 5.66
CA LYS A 256 -2.23 17.14 5.54
C LYS A 256 -3.06 17.80 6.65
N LYS A 257 -4.09 17.11 7.15
CA LYS A 257 -5.03 17.61 8.16
C LYS A 257 -5.34 16.52 9.19
N PRO A 258 -4.50 16.35 10.22
CA PRO A 258 -4.65 15.27 11.20
C PRO A 258 -5.96 15.32 11.99
N ILE A 259 -6.56 16.52 12.12
CA ILE A 259 -7.85 16.78 12.78
C ILE A 259 -9.04 16.02 12.14
N MET A 260 -8.90 15.45 10.95
CA MET A 260 -9.98 14.69 10.30
C MET A 260 -10.25 13.32 10.93
N MET A 261 -9.47 12.94 11.94
CA MET A 261 -9.56 11.64 12.62
C MET A 261 -10.17 11.72 14.01
#